data_AF-A0A086SUY7-F1
#
_entry.id   AF-A0A086SUY7-F1
#
_cell.length_a   1.000
_cell.length_b   1.000
_cell.length_c   1.000
_cell.angle_alpha   90.00
_cell.angle_beta   90.00
_cell.angle_gamma   90.00
#
_symmetry.space_group_name_H-M   'P 1'
#
loop_
_entity.id
_entity.type
_entity.pdbx_description
1 polymer ?
#
loop_
_entity_poly.entity_id
_entity_poly.type
_entity_poly.pdbx_seq_one_letter_code
_entity_poly.pdbx_strand_id
1 'polypeptide(L)'
;MASAFSVVRGAANTGSYSAAAGASNGPDSSHFTLTALSRWSILNKQLPPVDKIRVLHIYDFDNTLFKTPTPNPSLWLGQTIGSLANPDIFANGGWWHDNRILAATGEGVEKEEPRAWKGWWNEKIVELVRLSMKQPDALTVLLTGRSEQNFSQLIKRIVDSKGLEFDMIGLKPKVSPTNQRFQSTMHFKQLFINAMLETYVNAEDLRIYEDRPKHTKGFREFLAEYNRRQAIAPTRGPVAAEVIQVAELSTNLDPVVEVAEIQHMINHHNSLVANDPTKSALRIKKTVFFTSYMIKPEDSQKLMKLAQVPQGKRGHDLIYHGNNILICPRPCPPKIQEKVGGMGNKMLWEATGIACYQDRIWAVRMRPIPPEAKYHTENPVPLVVMALRRGARPIDAAKIEKWEGIPPHESFTIETTVGEKVVLRIESDDPKEDEYESQFPYKHSKRKHVSDDDWTPGNRQFPRQSTRGYHTRRAGRGHPTRGGNRGAGRGGRGRGGRAGYHNYRSLDDVEVDNQQGSHSQMDYDDAYPSLGQKPGRNRGGGNQGKYRGGGQNQGGQPPNAQDLQNYY
;
A
#
# COMPACT_ATOMS: atom_id res chain seq x y z
N MET A 1 -22.34 -62.30 -55.47
CA MET A 1 -21.54 -63.22 -54.61
C MET A 1 -21.72 -62.77 -53.16
N ALA A 2 -21.84 -63.71 -52.21
CA ALA A 2 -21.81 -63.56 -50.72
C ALA A 2 -22.52 -62.32 -50.09
N SER A 3 -23.67 -62.39 -49.39
CA SER A 3 -24.14 -63.28 -48.30
C SER A 3 -23.44 -63.01 -46.94
N ALA A 4 -24.12 -62.37 -45.98
CA ALA A 4 -24.74 -62.94 -44.76
C ALA A 4 -23.89 -62.68 -43.48
N PHE A 5 -24.41 -62.17 -42.35
CA PHE A 5 -25.39 -62.68 -41.37
C PHE A 5 -24.89 -63.86 -40.48
N SER A 6 -25.22 -63.77 -39.17
CA SER A 6 -25.16 -64.78 -38.06
C SER A 6 -24.17 -64.38 -36.94
N VAL A 7 -24.51 -64.06 -35.67
CA VAL A 7 -25.45 -64.61 -34.62
C VAL A 7 -24.74 -65.57 -33.63
N VAL A 8 -25.34 -65.72 -32.41
CA VAL A 8 -24.95 -66.56 -31.23
C VAL A 8 -23.97 -65.83 -30.28
N ARG A 9 -24.18 -65.65 -28.96
CA ARG A 9 -25.26 -65.90 -27.96
C ARG A 9 -25.12 -64.83 -26.83
N GLY A 10 -26.01 -64.63 -25.85
CA GLY A 10 -27.28 -65.30 -25.50
C GLY A 10 -27.25 -66.05 -24.15
N ALA A 11 -27.37 -65.33 -23.03
CA ALA A 11 -27.68 -65.91 -21.70
C ALA A 11 -28.42 -64.86 -20.84
N ALA A 12 -29.69 -65.13 -20.52
CA ALA A 12 -30.46 -64.34 -19.55
C ALA A 12 -30.33 -64.98 -18.17
N ASN A 13 -30.39 -64.18 -17.10
CA ASN A 13 -30.83 -64.70 -15.81
C ASN A 13 -31.70 -63.67 -15.09
N THR A 14 -32.85 -64.11 -14.62
CA THR A 14 -33.85 -63.30 -13.93
C THR A 14 -33.52 -63.19 -12.44
N GLY A 15 -33.61 -61.99 -11.86
CA GLY A 15 -33.36 -61.75 -10.44
C GLY A 15 -34.21 -60.59 -9.91
N SER A 16 -35.13 -60.91 -9.00
CA SER A 16 -36.18 -60.02 -8.51
C SER A 16 -35.72 -59.01 -7.44
N TYR A 17 -36.52 -57.96 -7.31
CA TYR A 17 -36.57 -56.94 -6.24
C TYR A 17 -35.82 -57.22 -4.92
N SER A 18 -35.09 -56.20 -4.46
CA SER A 18 -35.08 -55.81 -3.04
C SER A 18 -34.89 -54.30 -2.93
N ALA A 19 -35.96 -53.60 -2.53
CA ALA A 19 -35.93 -52.18 -2.23
C ALA A 19 -35.71 -51.97 -0.71
N ALA A 20 -34.68 -51.21 -0.34
CA ALA A 20 -34.52 -50.63 0.99
C ALA A 20 -33.51 -49.46 0.96
N ALA A 21 -33.60 -48.55 1.94
CA ALA A 21 -32.67 -47.46 2.20
C ALA A 21 -32.47 -46.42 1.06
N GLY A 22 -33.55 -45.73 0.70
CA GLY A 22 -33.41 -44.42 0.05
C GLY A 22 -32.87 -43.38 1.03
N ALA A 23 -31.63 -42.93 0.83
CA ALA A 23 -31.12 -41.70 1.42
C ALA A 23 -31.48 -40.51 0.51
N SER A 24 -31.99 -39.43 1.11
CA SER A 24 -32.52 -38.27 0.40
C SER A 24 -31.42 -37.42 -0.25
N ASN A 25 -31.08 -37.72 -1.50
CA ASN A 25 -30.29 -36.82 -2.34
C ASN A 25 -31.14 -35.61 -2.76
N GLY A 26 -30.93 -34.47 -2.09
CA GLY A 26 -31.35 -33.17 -2.62
C GLY A 26 -30.54 -32.81 -3.88
N PRO A 27 -31.10 -32.00 -4.80
CA PRO A 27 -30.51 -31.78 -6.13
C PRO A 27 -29.13 -31.10 -6.15
N ASP A 28 -28.68 -30.48 -5.05
CA ASP A 28 -27.37 -29.81 -4.96
C ASP A 28 -26.19 -30.73 -4.58
N SER A 29 -26.43 -31.99 -4.19
CA SER A 29 -25.37 -32.87 -3.64
C SER A 29 -24.24 -33.22 -4.62
N SER A 30 -24.42 -32.98 -5.92
CA SER A 30 -23.41 -33.25 -6.94
C SER A 30 -22.22 -32.27 -6.95
N HIS A 31 -22.34 -31.11 -6.30
CA HIS A 31 -21.34 -30.04 -6.35
C HIS A 31 -20.25 -30.12 -5.27
N PHE A 32 -20.51 -30.78 -4.13
CA PHE A 32 -19.61 -30.81 -2.97
C PHE A 32 -19.01 -32.20 -2.76
N THR A 33 -18.04 -32.55 -3.62
CA THR A 33 -17.30 -33.82 -3.56
C THR A 33 -15.80 -33.56 -3.50
N LEU A 34 -15.00 -34.51 -2.98
CA LEU A 34 -13.54 -34.39 -2.98
C LEU A 34 -12.97 -34.13 -4.40
N THR A 35 -13.57 -34.72 -5.44
CA THR A 35 -13.20 -34.52 -6.85
C THR A 35 -13.59 -33.13 -7.38
N ALA A 36 -14.64 -32.50 -6.85
CA ALA A 36 -14.98 -31.12 -7.17
C ALA A 36 -14.09 -30.13 -6.41
N LEU A 37 -13.79 -30.43 -5.13
CA LEU A 37 -12.94 -29.62 -4.28
C LEU A 37 -11.47 -29.61 -4.75
N SER A 38 -10.93 -30.74 -5.21
CA SER A 38 -9.55 -30.83 -5.71
C SER A 38 -9.27 -29.92 -6.91
N ARG A 39 -10.29 -29.57 -7.71
CA ARG A 39 -10.19 -28.61 -8.83
C ARG A 39 -9.90 -27.16 -8.40
N TRP A 40 -10.01 -26.85 -7.10
CA TRP A 40 -9.58 -25.56 -6.54
C TRP A 40 -8.11 -25.55 -6.09
N SER A 41 -7.43 -26.71 -6.12
CA SER A 41 -6.04 -26.85 -5.71
C SER A 41 -5.12 -26.95 -6.92
N ILE A 42 -3.98 -26.26 -6.87
CA ILE A 42 -2.92 -26.43 -7.87
C ILE A 42 -2.12 -27.72 -7.66
N LEU A 43 -2.35 -28.44 -6.55
CA LEU A 43 -1.72 -29.73 -6.25
C LEU A 43 -2.51 -30.89 -6.87
N ASN A 44 -1.82 -31.79 -7.57
CA ASN A 44 -2.38 -33.08 -7.98
C ASN A 44 -2.19 -34.12 -6.86
N LYS A 45 -2.74 -33.82 -5.67
CA LYS A 45 -2.68 -34.66 -4.46
C LYS A 45 -4.06 -35.26 -4.20
N GLN A 46 -4.13 -36.53 -3.84
CA GLN A 46 -5.39 -37.13 -3.38
C GLN A 46 -5.76 -36.50 -2.03
N LEU A 47 -6.97 -35.97 -1.94
CA LEU A 47 -7.47 -35.36 -0.72
C LEU A 47 -7.84 -36.44 0.34
N PRO A 48 -7.64 -36.16 1.64
CA PRO A 48 -8.06 -37.06 2.71
C PRO A 48 -9.56 -37.42 2.66
N PRO A 49 -9.96 -38.62 3.13
CA PRO A 49 -11.38 -38.99 3.21
C PRO A 49 -12.17 -38.08 4.16
N VAL A 50 -13.44 -37.81 3.82
CA VAL A 50 -14.32 -36.88 4.55
C VAL A 50 -14.61 -37.34 5.99
N ASP A 51 -14.53 -38.64 6.29
CA ASP A 51 -14.69 -39.19 7.64
C ASP A 51 -13.45 -39.04 8.53
N LYS A 52 -12.29 -38.67 7.97
CA LYS A 52 -11.03 -38.50 8.72
C LYS A 52 -10.77 -37.08 9.18
N ILE A 53 -11.32 -36.08 8.49
CA ILE A 53 -11.04 -34.67 8.77
C ILE A 53 -12.06 -34.10 9.75
N ARG A 54 -11.54 -33.55 10.86
CA ARG A 54 -12.28 -32.86 11.92
C ARG A 54 -11.91 -31.38 12.04
N VAL A 55 -10.73 -30.98 11.57
CA VAL A 55 -10.23 -29.61 11.70
C VAL A 55 -9.76 -29.08 10.34
N LEU A 56 -10.03 -27.81 10.05
CA LEU A 56 -9.61 -27.14 8.82
C LEU A 56 -8.68 -25.98 9.17
N HIS A 57 -7.46 -25.97 8.64
CA HIS A 57 -6.49 -24.89 8.87
C HIS A 57 -6.13 -24.21 7.55
N ILE A 58 -6.44 -22.91 7.43
CA ILE A 58 -6.17 -22.08 6.26
C ILE A 58 -5.12 -21.04 6.59
N TYR A 59 -4.07 -20.98 5.78
CA TYR A 59 -3.00 -20.01 5.84
C TYR A 59 -2.99 -19.15 4.57
N ASP A 60 -3.13 -17.82 4.69
CA ASP A 60 -2.76 -16.93 3.59
C ASP A 60 -1.24 -16.94 3.35
N PHE A 61 -0.83 -16.61 2.13
CA PHE A 61 0.57 -16.57 1.73
C PHE A 61 1.24 -15.21 1.97
N ASP A 62 0.71 -14.16 1.33
CA ASP A 62 1.36 -12.85 1.21
C ASP A 62 1.29 -12.10 2.55
N ASN A 63 2.46 -11.80 3.13
CA ASN A 63 2.67 -11.14 4.43
C ASN A 63 2.10 -11.87 5.67
N THR A 64 1.43 -13.00 5.46
CA THR A 64 0.96 -13.94 6.48
C THR A 64 2.02 -15.02 6.75
N LEU A 65 2.23 -15.94 5.80
CA LEU A 65 3.20 -17.04 5.88
C LEU A 65 4.58 -16.62 5.34
N PHE A 66 4.59 -15.87 4.24
CA PHE A 66 5.77 -15.43 3.50
C PHE A 66 5.82 -13.90 3.44
N LYS A 67 7.00 -13.32 3.67
CA LYS A 67 7.22 -11.86 3.69
C LYS A 67 7.35 -11.32 2.27
N THR A 68 6.26 -11.32 1.52
CA THR A 68 6.30 -10.85 0.14
C THR A 68 6.70 -9.37 0.08
N PRO A 69 7.69 -8.99 -0.75
CA PRO A 69 8.08 -7.60 -0.88
C PRO A 69 6.90 -6.66 -1.18
N THR A 70 6.88 -5.50 -0.52
CA THR A 70 6.01 -4.36 -0.84
C THR A 70 6.83 -3.25 -1.53
N PRO A 71 6.20 -2.35 -2.33
CA PRO A 71 6.92 -1.25 -2.96
C PRO A 71 7.62 -0.35 -1.93
N ASN A 72 8.86 0.02 -2.18
CA ASN A 72 9.70 0.75 -1.24
C ASN A 72 9.30 2.23 -1.12
N PRO A 73 8.81 2.70 0.04
CA PRO A 73 8.40 4.10 0.23
C PRO A 73 9.57 5.08 0.29
N SER A 74 10.80 4.59 0.41
CA SER A 74 12.02 5.42 0.29
C SER A 74 12.43 5.66 -1.16
N LEU A 75 11.93 4.86 -2.11
CA LEU A 75 12.20 4.98 -3.54
C LEU A 75 11.05 5.64 -4.27
N TRP A 76 9.81 5.21 -4.04
CA TRP A 76 8.66 5.62 -4.83
C TRP A 76 7.81 6.66 -4.11
N LEU A 77 7.36 7.67 -4.86
CA LEU A 77 6.34 8.61 -4.39
C LEU A 77 5.06 7.83 -3.98
N GLY A 78 4.41 8.19 -2.88
CA GLY A 78 3.25 7.47 -2.35
C GLY A 78 2.08 7.31 -3.35
N GLN A 79 1.90 8.26 -4.29
CA GLN A 79 0.95 8.11 -5.40
C GLN A 79 1.35 6.94 -6.33
N THR A 80 2.63 6.81 -6.66
CA THR A 80 3.18 5.73 -7.48
C THR A 80 3.08 4.38 -6.76
N ILE A 81 3.25 4.31 -5.44
CA ILE A 81 2.96 3.09 -4.66
C ILE A 81 1.48 2.69 -4.82
N GLY A 82 0.56 3.65 -4.78
CA GLY A 82 -0.86 3.43 -5.06
C GLY A 82 -1.12 2.92 -6.48
N SER A 83 -0.44 3.47 -7.49
CA SER A 83 -0.51 2.99 -8.88
C SER A 83 0.06 1.59 -9.06
N LEU A 84 1.20 1.28 -8.43
CA LEU A 84 1.83 -0.05 -8.45
C LEU A 84 0.93 -1.12 -7.84
N ALA A 85 0.19 -0.81 -6.78
CA ALA A 85 -0.78 -1.73 -6.19
C ALA A 85 -2.01 -1.99 -7.09
N ASN A 86 -2.31 -1.10 -8.05
CA ASN A 86 -3.52 -1.14 -8.86
C ASN A 86 -3.38 -2.06 -10.10
N PRO A 87 -4.24 -3.08 -10.28
CA PRO A 87 -4.27 -3.87 -11.53
C PRO A 87 -4.44 -3.03 -12.79
N ASP A 88 -5.30 -2.02 -12.77
CA ASP A 88 -5.85 -1.40 -13.97
C ASP A 88 -4.95 -0.31 -14.59
N ILE A 89 -3.90 0.12 -13.86
CA ILE A 89 -2.93 1.11 -14.37
C ILE A 89 -1.99 0.48 -15.40
N PHE A 90 -1.64 -0.79 -15.22
CA PHE A 90 -0.70 -1.50 -16.08
C PHE A 90 -1.43 -2.51 -16.97
N ALA A 91 -1.16 -2.52 -18.28
CA ALA A 91 -1.81 -3.45 -19.22
C ALA A 91 -1.57 -4.94 -18.89
N ASN A 92 -0.47 -5.23 -18.19
CA ASN A 92 -0.07 -6.54 -17.69
C ASN A 92 -0.37 -6.76 -16.18
N GLY A 93 -1.07 -5.83 -15.54
CA GLY A 93 -1.34 -5.82 -14.10
C GLY A 93 -0.20 -5.24 -13.26
N GLY A 94 -0.55 -4.67 -12.10
CA GLY A 94 0.41 -4.08 -11.15
C GLY A 94 1.20 -5.11 -10.32
N TRP A 95 1.89 -4.62 -9.29
CA TRP A 95 2.82 -5.33 -8.38
C TRP A 95 2.37 -6.72 -7.92
N TRP A 96 1.08 -6.87 -7.58
CA TRP A 96 0.52 -8.13 -7.06
C TRP A 96 0.17 -9.17 -8.16
N HIS A 97 0.29 -8.80 -9.43
CA HIS A 97 -0.05 -9.62 -10.61
C HIS A 97 1.19 -10.10 -11.38
N ASP A 98 2.31 -9.38 -11.23
CA ASP A 98 3.58 -9.71 -11.85
C ASP A 98 4.34 -10.74 -11.01
N ASN A 99 4.62 -11.90 -11.59
CA ASN A 99 5.32 -12.97 -10.89
C ASN A 99 6.83 -12.69 -10.76
N ARG A 100 7.39 -11.79 -11.58
CA ARG A 100 8.82 -11.43 -11.55
C ARG A 100 9.19 -10.72 -10.24
N ILE A 101 8.29 -9.88 -9.72
CA ILE A 101 8.48 -9.21 -8.42
C ILE A 101 8.58 -10.22 -7.27
N LEU A 102 7.72 -11.25 -7.24
CA LEU A 102 7.83 -12.32 -6.24
C LEU A 102 9.09 -13.18 -6.49
N ALA A 103 9.44 -13.43 -7.75
CA ALA A 103 10.64 -14.19 -8.13
C ALA A 103 11.94 -13.47 -7.74
N ALA A 104 11.95 -12.14 -7.76
CA ALA A 104 13.08 -11.28 -7.37
C ALA A 104 13.30 -11.19 -5.85
N THR A 105 12.43 -11.80 -5.03
CA THR A 105 12.58 -11.83 -3.56
C THR A 105 13.96 -12.36 -3.14
N GLY A 106 14.64 -11.66 -2.23
CA GLY A 106 16.00 -12.00 -1.80
C GLY A 106 17.03 -11.66 -2.86
N GLU A 107 17.92 -12.61 -3.18
CA GLU A 107 18.82 -12.50 -4.34
C GLU A 107 18.23 -13.15 -5.62
N GLY A 108 16.92 -13.37 -5.65
CA GLY A 108 16.21 -14.05 -6.75
C GLY A 108 16.14 -15.57 -6.61
N VAL A 109 15.16 -16.18 -7.29
CA VAL A 109 14.78 -17.60 -7.18
C VAL A 109 15.97 -18.56 -7.18
N GLU A 110 16.87 -18.45 -8.15
CA GLU A 110 17.97 -19.41 -8.35
C GLU A 110 18.98 -19.43 -7.20
N LYS A 111 19.06 -18.35 -6.41
CA LYS A 111 19.90 -18.28 -5.20
C LYS A 111 19.12 -18.58 -3.92
N GLU A 112 17.85 -18.20 -3.86
CA GLU A 112 17.03 -18.34 -2.66
C GLU A 112 16.34 -19.70 -2.51
N GLU A 113 16.00 -20.38 -3.60
CA GLU A 113 15.37 -21.70 -3.55
C GLU A 113 16.26 -22.75 -2.85
N PRO A 114 17.57 -22.87 -3.14
CA PRO A 114 18.47 -23.77 -2.39
C PRO A 114 18.63 -23.38 -0.91
N ARG A 115 18.28 -22.13 -0.54
CA ARG A 115 18.31 -21.61 0.84
C ARG A 115 16.96 -21.69 1.52
N ALA A 116 15.93 -22.20 0.84
CA ALA A 116 14.53 -22.14 1.25
C ALA A 116 14.08 -20.72 1.65
N TRP A 117 14.50 -19.68 0.91
CA TRP A 117 14.24 -18.26 1.21
C TRP A 117 14.46 -17.90 2.70
N LYS A 118 15.60 -18.30 3.27
CA LYS A 118 15.91 -18.11 4.69
C LYS A 118 15.78 -16.64 5.10
N GLY A 119 14.97 -16.37 6.11
CA GLY A 119 14.69 -15.01 6.61
C GLY A 119 13.42 -14.37 6.04
N TRP A 120 12.90 -14.85 4.91
CA TRP A 120 11.67 -14.37 4.28
C TRP A 120 10.39 -15.06 4.79
N TRP A 121 10.51 -16.01 5.72
CA TRP A 121 9.35 -16.67 6.32
C TRP A 121 8.89 -16.01 7.61
N ASN A 122 7.59 -16.09 7.87
CA ASN A 122 7.05 -15.92 9.20
C ASN A 122 7.20 -17.24 9.97
N GLU A 123 8.36 -17.47 10.60
CA GLU A 123 8.70 -18.77 11.20
C GLU A 123 7.69 -19.26 12.25
N LYS A 124 6.91 -18.36 12.89
CA LYS A 124 5.80 -18.74 13.78
C LYS A 124 4.62 -19.35 13.04
N ILE A 125 4.29 -18.85 11.85
CA ILE A 125 3.23 -19.41 11.01
C ILE A 125 3.72 -20.70 10.36
N VAL A 126 5.00 -20.77 9.96
CA VAL A 126 5.67 -22.03 9.54
C VAL A 126 5.57 -23.12 10.59
N GLU A 127 5.77 -22.79 11.88
CA GLU A 127 5.60 -23.74 12.98
C GLU A 127 4.14 -24.23 13.10
N LEU A 128 3.16 -23.35 12.99
CA LEU A 128 1.73 -23.71 12.98
C LEU A 128 1.34 -24.59 11.78
N VAL A 129 1.87 -24.32 10.58
CA VAL A 129 1.71 -25.18 9.41
C VAL A 129 2.28 -26.57 9.69
N ARG A 130 3.49 -26.66 10.26
CA ARG A 130 4.14 -27.94 10.61
C ARG A 130 3.42 -28.71 11.72
N LEU A 131 2.73 -28.03 12.64
CA LEU A 131 1.86 -28.68 13.60
C LEU A 131 0.59 -29.23 12.92
N SER A 132 0.02 -28.48 11.97
CA SER A 132 -1.13 -28.92 11.17
C SER A 132 -0.80 -30.15 10.30
N MET A 133 0.36 -30.14 9.63
CA MET A 133 0.87 -31.29 8.85
C MET A 133 1.04 -32.57 9.68
N LYS A 134 1.20 -32.47 11.00
CA LYS A 134 1.33 -33.60 11.93
C LYS A 134 0.00 -34.04 12.53
N GLN A 135 -1.06 -33.26 12.34
CA GLN A 135 -2.38 -33.54 12.89
C GLN A 135 -3.17 -34.39 11.88
N PRO A 136 -3.41 -35.69 12.15
CA PRO A 136 -3.96 -36.63 11.15
C PRO A 136 -5.44 -36.39 10.80
N ASP A 137 -6.15 -35.59 11.61
CA ASP A 137 -7.53 -35.17 11.41
C ASP A 137 -7.66 -33.70 10.94
N ALA A 138 -6.54 -33.05 10.59
CA ALA A 138 -6.54 -31.70 10.02
C ALA A 138 -6.35 -31.71 8.50
N LEU A 139 -7.11 -30.85 7.80
CA LEU A 139 -6.80 -30.46 6.42
C LEU A 139 -5.94 -29.18 6.45
N THR A 140 -4.73 -29.26 5.92
CA THR A 140 -3.78 -28.13 5.91
C THR A 140 -3.80 -27.43 4.55
N VAL A 141 -4.27 -26.18 4.51
CA VAL A 141 -4.55 -25.44 3.27
C VAL A 141 -3.76 -24.12 3.19
N LEU A 142 -3.12 -23.87 2.05
CA LEU A 142 -2.64 -22.54 1.67
C LEU A 142 -3.67 -21.87 0.76
N LEU A 143 -4.07 -20.63 1.03
CA LEU A 143 -5.09 -19.92 0.25
C LEU A 143 -4.71 -18.45 -0.01
N THR A 144 -4.25 -18.15 -1.23
CA THR A 144 -3.80 -16.82 -1.65
C THR A 144 -4.68 -16.21 -2.74
N GLY A 145 -4.67 -14.88 -2.84
CA GLY A 145 -5.31 -14.13 -3.92
C GLY A 145 -4.54 -14.11 -5.24
N ARG A 146 -3.28 -14.57 -5.26
CA ARG A 146 -2.43 -14.62 -6.47
C ARG A 146 -3.10 -15.44 -7.57
N SER A 147 -2.91 -15.01 -8.82
CA SER A 147 -3.53 -15.67 -9.97
C SER A 147 -2.90 -17.05 -10.23
N GLU A 148 -3.75 -18.05 -10.41
CA GLU A 148 -3.31 -19.43 -10.69
C GLU A 148 -2.38 -19.49 -11.91
N GLN A 149 -2.77 -18.82 -13.00
CA GLN A 149 -2.04 -18.84 -14.27
C GLN A 149 -0.58 -18.37 -14.15
N ASN A 150 -0.30 -17.36 -13.31
CA ASN A 150 1.03 -16.72 -13.27
C ASN A 150 1.89 -17.22 -12.11
N PHE A 151 1.28 -17.69 -11.00
CA PHE A 151 1.99 -17.95 -9.75
C PHE A 151 2.09 -19.43 -9.37
N SER A 152 1.35 -20.34 -10.00
CA SER A 152 1.29 -21.76 -9.59
C SER A 152 2.65 -22.44 -9.46
N GLN A 153 3.54 -22.28 -10.43
CA GLN A 153 4.86 -22.91 -10.40
C GLN A 153 5.79 -22.26 -9.35
N LEU A 154 5.75 -20.94 -9.21
CA LEU A 154 6.60 -20.20 -8.29
C LEU A 154 6.21 -20.44 -6.82
N ILE A 155 4.91 -20.43 -6.51
CA ILE A 155 4.44 -20.69 -5.13
C ILE A 155 4.74 -22.13 -4.70
N LYS A 156 4.62 -23.12 -5.60
CA LYS A 156 5.09 -24.49 -5.34
C LYS A 156 6.57 -24.52 -4.97
N ARG A 157 7.45 -24.02 -5.85
CA ARG A 157 8.92 -23.91 -5.59
C ARG A 157 9.23 -23.30 -4.22
N ILE A 158 8.59 -22.17 -3.88
CA ILE A 158 8.76 -21.49 -2.59
C ILE A 158 8.35 -22.40 -1.42
N VAL A 159 7.14 -22.97 -1.46
CA VAL A 159 6.57 -23.82 -0.42
C VAL A 159 7.34 -25.14 -0.25
N ASP A 160 7.64 -25.81 -1.36
CA ASP A 160 8.36 -27.09 -1.43
C ASP A 160 9.79 -26.93 -0.87
N SER A 161 10.49 -25.84 -1.20
CA SER A 161 11.84 -25.57 -0.68
C SER A 161 11.93 -25.53 0.86
N LYS A 162 10.84 -25.12 1.52
CA LYS A 162 10.73 -25.02 2.99
C LYS A 162 10.27 -26.33 3.65
N GLY A 163 9.93 -27.36 2.85
CA GLY A 163 9.39 -28.63 3.30
C GLY A 163 8.00 -28.48 3.93
N LEU A 164 7.12 -27.69 3.31
CA LEU A 164 5.76 -27.44 3.78
C LEU A 164 4.74 -28.16 2.90
N GLU A 165 4.38 -29.38 3.29
CA GLU A 165 3.47 -30.24 2.51
C GLU A 165 2.01 -29.94 2.84
N PHE A 166 1.40 -29.02 2.09
CA PHE A 166 -0.03 -28.75 2.18
C PHE A 166 -0.87 -29.89 1.56
N ASP A 167 -2.13 -29.99 1.97
CA ASP A 167 -3.13 -30.84 1.30
C ASP A 167 -3.74 -30.14 0.09
N MET A 168 -3.93 -28.82 0.21
CA MET A 168 -4.42 -27.96 -0.86
C MET A 168 -3.62 -26.67 -0.92
N ILE A 169 -3.34 -26.22 -2.15
CA ILE A 169 -2.82 -24.88 -2.42
C ILE A 169 -3.81 -24.20 -3.37
N GLY A 170 -4.65 -23.32 -2.82
CA GLY A 170 -5.64 -22.53 -3.54
C GLY A 170 -5.07 -21.19 -4.00
N LEU A 171 -4.94 -21.02 -5.31
CA LEU A 171 -4.72 -19.73 -5.97
C LEU A 171 -6.05 -19.28 -6.61
N LYS A 172 -6.14 -18.02 -7.04
CA LYS A 172 -7.33 -17.46 -7.68
C LYS A 172 -7.37 -17.86 -9.18
N PRO A 173 -8.29 -18.73 -9.63
CA PRO A 173 -8.45 -19.01 -11.05
C PRO A 173 -9.16 -17.85 -11.77
N LYS A 174 -9.23 -17.90 -13.11
CA LYS A 174 -9.97 -16.88 -13.91
C LYS A 174 -11.47 -16.90 -13.63
N VAL A 175 -12.01 -18.09 -13.38
CA VAL A 175 -13.41 -18.40 -13.07
C VAL A 175 -13.42 -19.54 -12.05
N SER A 176 -14.49 -19.68 -11.27
CA SER A 176 -14.66 -20.85 -10.41
C SER A 176 -14.73 -22.15 -11.23
N PRO A 177 -14.57 -23.33 -10.59
CA PRO A 177 -14.87 -24.62 -11.22
C PRO A 177 -16.33 -24.77 -11.70
N THR A 178 -17.23 -23.85 -11.30
CA THR A 178 -18.62 -23.71 -11.79
C THR A 178 -18.78 -22.59 -12.83
N ASN A 179 -17.68 -22.11 -13.40
CA ASN A 179 -17.59 -21.06 -14.44
C ASN A 179 -18.12 -19.67 -14.02
N GLN A 180 -18.17 -19.38 -12.72
CA GLN A 180 -18.57 -18.06 -12.17
C GLN A 180 -17.36 -17.11 -12.16
N ARG A 181 -17.55 -15.85 -12.55
CA ARG A 181 -16.53 -14.79 -12.36
C ARG A 181 -16.49 -14.33 -10.90
N PHE A 182 -15.29 -14.09 -10.38
CA PHE A 182 -15.11 -13.52 -9.05
C PHE A 182 -15.23 -12.00 -9.07
N GLN A 183 -16.08 -11.45 -8.18
CA GLN A 183 -16.21 -10.00 -7.98
C GLN A 183 -14.99 -9.40 -7.26
N SER A 184 -14.33 -10.19 -6.42
CA SER A 184 -13.16 -9.83 -5.63
C SER A 184 -12.39 -11.08 -5.22
N THR A 185 -11.15 -10.92 -4.76
CA THR A 185 -10.36 -11.95 -4.07
C THR A 185 -11.04 -12.42 -2.78
N MET A 186 -11.66 -11.53 -2.00
CA MET A 186 -12.48 -11.91 -0.85
C MET A 186 -13.61 -12.85 -1.26
N HIS A 187 -14.36 -12.51 -2.32
CA HIS A 187 -15.44 -13.37 -2.85
C HIS A 187 -14.90 -14.73 -3.34
N PHE A 188 -13.75 -14.76 -4.01
CA PHE A 188 -13.05 -16.00 -4.35
C PHE A 188 -12.76 -16.87 -3.10
N LYS A 189 -12.13 -16.29 -2.07
CA LYS A 189 -11.79 -17.02 -0.85
C LYS A 189 -13.04 -17.51 -0.11
N GLN A 190 -14.11 -16.72 -0.06
CA GLN A 190 -15.39 -17.13 0.53
C GLN A 190 -16.02 -18.32 -0.21
N LEU A 191 -16.02 -18.32 -1.56
CA LEU A 191 -16.52 -19.45 -2.35
C LEU A 191 -15.67 -20.72 -2.14
N PHE A 192 -14.34 -20.59 -2.10
CA PHE A 192 -13.43 -21.69 -1.76
C PHE A 192 -13.75 -22.27 -0.37
N ILE A 193 -13.87 -21.42 0.66
CA ILE A 193 -14.14 -21.83 2.03
C ILE A 193 -15.52 -22.50 2.14
N ASN A 194 -16.54 -21.98 1.45
CA ASN A 194 -17.85 -22.61 1.39
C ASN A 194 -17.76 -24.01 0.75
N ALA A 195 -17.09 -24.15 -0.40
CA ALA A 195 -16.93 -25.46 -1.06
C ALA A 195 -16.16 -26.46 -0.19
N MET A 196 -15.15 -26.00 0.54
CA MET A 196 -14.38 -26.83 1.48
C MET A 196 -15.24 -27.27 2.68
N LEU A 197 -15.98 -26.37 3.32
CA LEU A 197 -16.87 -26.68 4.45
C LEU A 197 -17.98 -27.66 4.03
N GLU A 198 -18.67 -27.41 2.92
CA GLU A 198 -19.74 -28.29 2.43
C GLU A 198 -19.23 -29.66 1.94
N THR A 199 -17.93 -29.79 1.63
CA THR A 199 -17.32 -31.09 1.30
C THR A 199 -16.87 -31.85 2.54
N TYR A 200 -16.17 -31.19 3.47
CA TYR A 200 -15.72 -31.76 4.73
C TYR A 200 -16.78 -31.59 5.83
N VAL A 201 -17.94 -32.21 5.62
CA VAL A 201 -19.12 -32.05 6.49
C VAL A 201 -18.84 -32.38 7.96
N ASN A 202 -17.95 -33.34 8.23
CA ASN A 202 -17.57 -33.79 9.57
C ASN A 202 -16.54 -32.89 10.27
N ALA A 203 -16.04 -31.83 9.61
CA ALA A 203 -15.17 -30.86 10.24
C ALA A 203 -15.98 -30.00 11.23
N GLU A 204 -15.45 -29.85 12.44
CA GLU A 204 -16.09 -29.14 13.56
C GLU A 204 -15.40 -27.79 13.83
N ASP A 205 -14.08 -27.72 13.60
CA ASP A 205 -13.24 -26.53 13.79
C ASP A 205 -12.67 -25.98 12.46
N LEU A 206 -12.58 -24.64 12.36
CA LEU A 206 -11.92 -23.92 11.26
C LEU A 206 -11.03 -22.81 11.83
N ARG A 207 -9.75 -22.78 11.46
CA ARG A 207 -8.85 -21.65 11.73
C ARG A 207 -8.37 -21.00 10.45
N ILE A 208 -8.46 -19.67 10.38
CA ILE A 208 -7.96 -18.86 9.26
C ILE A 208 -6.90 -17.89 9.78
N TYR A 209 -5.69 -17.96 9.23
CA TYR A 209 -4.60 -17.01 9.47
C TYR A 209 -4.50 -16.05 8.28
N GLU A 210 -4.61 -14.75 8.53
CA GLU A 210 -4.59 -13.69 7.50
C GLU A 210 -4.06 -12.37 8.10
N ASP A 211 -3.28 -11.62 7.33
CA ASP A 211 -2.63 -10.37 7.76
C ASP A 211 -3.62 -9.18 7.79
N ARG A 212 -4.43 -9.07 6.74
CA ARG A 212 -5.22 -7.87 6.42
C ARG A 212 -6.41 -7.70 7.37
N PRO A 213 -6.55 -6.54 8.04
CA PRO A 213 -7.71 -6.22 8.87
C PRO A 213 -9.05 -6.28 8.11
N LYS A 214 -9.09 -5.79 6.85
CA LYS A 214 -10.30 -5.84 6.00
C LYS A 214 -10.72 -7.28 5.72
N HIS A 215 -9.76 -8.16 5.45
CA HIS A 215 -10.02 -9.57 5.17
C HIS A 215 -10.42 -10.36 6.42
N THR A 216 -9.70 -10.21 7.53
CA THR A 216 -10.09 -10.91 8.78
C THR A 216 -11.47 -10.48 9.27
N LYS A 217 -11.86 -9.21 9.07
CA LYS A 217 -13.23 -8.76 9.29
C LYS A 217 -14.21 -9.49 8.34
N GLY A 218 -13.95 -9.46 7.03
CA GLY A 218 -14.80 -10.10 6.02
C GLY A 218 -15.00 -11.61 6.22
N PHE A 219 -13.99 -12.34 6.70
CA PHE A 219 -14.13 -13.74 7.06
C PHE A 219 -15.00 -13.96 8.30
N ARG A 220 -14.85 -13.15 9.35
CA ARG A 220 -15.70 -13.24 10.55
C ARG A 220 -17.18 -12.97 10.21
N GLU A 221 -17.44 -11.98 9.37
CA GLU A 221 -18.79 -11.66 8.89
C GLU A 221 -19.38 -12.80 8.04
N PHE A 222 -18.59 -13.34 7.09
CA PHE A 222 -18.99 -14.49 6.27
C PHE A 222 -19.28 -15.75 7.10
N LEU A 223 -18.44 -16.07 8.09
CA LEU A 223 -18.60 -17.26 8.93
C LEU A 223 -19.79 -17.14 9.89
N ALA A 224 -20.07 -15.94 10.40
CA ALA A 224 -21.28 -15.66 11.18
C ALA A 224 -22.55 -15.80 10.33
N GLU A 225 -22.51 -15.39 9.06
CA GLU A 225 -23.61 -15.60 8.11
C GLU A 225 -23.79 -17.09 7.77
N TYR A 226 -22.69 -17.78 7.46
CA TYR A 226 -22.67 -19.21 7.18
C TYR A 226 -23.30 -20.02 8.33
N ASN A 227 -22.86 -19.80 9.57
CA ASN A 227 -23.42 -20.47 10.75
C ASN A 227 -24.91 -20.15 10.98
N ARG A 228 -25.38 -18.93 10.65
CA ARG A 228 -26.80 -18.60 10.74
C ARG A 228 -27.63 -19.38 9.72
N ARG A 229 -27.15 -19.53 8.49
CA ARG A 229 -27.80 -20.37 7.46
C ARG A 229 -27.86 -21.83 7.91
N GLN A 230 -26.75 -22.36 8.43
CA GLN A 230 -26.66 -23.73 8.95
C GLN A 230 -27.57 -23.99 10.17
N ALA A 231 -27.98 -22.96 10.92
CA ALA A 231 -28.95 -23.11 12.01
C ALA A 231 -30.41 -23.13 11.53
N ILE A 232 -30.71 -22.58 10.35
CA ILE A 232 -32.06 -22.51 9.77
C ILE A 232 -32.33 -23.70 8.84
N ALA A 233 -31.37 -24.02 7.99
CA ALA A 233 -31.42 -25.14 7.04
C ALA A 233 -30.05 -25.86 7.06
N PRO A 234 -29.82 -26.79 8.01
CA PRO A 234 -28.54 -27.45 8.15
C PRO A 234 -28.22 -28.35 6.94
N THR A 235 -27.05 -28.17 6.34
CA THR A 235 -26.44 -29.15 5.42
C THR A 235 -25.36 -29.96 6.12
N ARG A 236 -24.60 -29.31 7.02
CA ARG A 236 -23.64 -29.93 7.94
C ARG A 236 -23.70 -29.38 9.39
N GLY A 237 -24.54 -28.37 9.64
CA GLY A 237 -24.58 -27.68 10.93
C GLY A 237 -23.51 -26.58 11.05
N PRO A 238 -23.43 -25.86 12.18
CA PRO A 238 -22.46 -24.79 12.37
C PRO A 238 -21.01 -25.29 12.42
N VAL A 239 -20.04 -24.39 12.30
CA VAL A 239 -18.60 -24.63 12.50
C VAL A 239 -18.05 -23.69 13.58
N ALA A 240 -17.21 -24.21 14.48
CA ALA A 240 -16.44 -23.39 15.40
C ALA A 240 -15.29 -22.74 14.64
N ALA A 241 -15.41 -21.44 14.32
CA ALA A 241 -14.48 -20.77 13.43
C ALA A 241 -13.72 -19.62 14.09
N GLU A 242 -12.39 -19.70 14.05
CA GLU A 242 -11.47 -18.67 14.55
C GLU A 242 -10.75 -18.00 13.38
N VAL A 243 -10.78 -16.66 13.35
CA VAL A 243 -10.05 -15.86 12.35
C VAL A 243 -8.96 -15.08 13.06
N ILE A 244 -7.73 -15.55 12.95
CA ILE A 244 -6.53 -15.03 13.59
C ILE A 244 -5.95 -13.94 12.67
N GLN A 245 -5.93 -12.70 13.16
CA GLN A 245 -5.20 -11.64 12.47
C GLN A 245 -3.72 -11.77 12.78
N VAL A 246 -2.93 -12.07 11.75
CA VAL A 246 -1.47 -12.12 11.83
C VAL A 246 -0.93 -10.68 11.74
N ALA A 247 0.14 -10.39 12.48
CA ALA A 247 0.82 -9.10 12.33
C ALA A 247 1.58 -9.08 11.00
N GLU A 248 1.28 -8.10 10.14
CA GLU A 248 1.94 -7.92 8.85
C GLU A 248 3.47 -7.89 9.01
N LEU A 249 4.17 -8.69 8.21
CA LEU A 249 5.63 -8.69 8.12
C LEU A 249 6.07 -8.23 6.74
N SER A 250 5.97 -6.93 6.49
CA SER A 250 6.43 -6.31 5.24
C SER A 250 7.94 -6.05 5.24
N THR A 251 8.48 -5.99 4.03
CA THR A 251 9.88 -5.73 3.68
C THR A 251 9.91 -5.29 2.22
N ASN A 252 11.01 -4.72 1.75
CA ASN A 252 11.16 -4.28 0.36
C ASN A 252 12.15 -5.18 -0.40
N LEU A 253 12.23 -5.00 -1.72
CA LEU A 253 13.33 -5.55 -2.52
C LEU A 253 14.60 -4.72 -2.29
N ASP A 254 15.75 -5.24 -2.74
CA ASP A 254 16.92 -4.39 -2.92
C ASP A 254 16.57 -3.21 -3.86
N PRO A 255 16.98 -1.96 -3.58
CA PRO A 255 16.60 -0.81 -4.38
C PRO A 255 16.94 -0.88 -5.88
N VAL A 256 18.06 -1.51 -6.25
CA VAL A 256 18.46 -1.65 -7.65
C VAL A 256 17.60 -2.71 -8.33
N VAL A 257 17.37 -3.83 -7.65
CA VAL A 257 16.48 -4.91 -8.12
C VAL A 257 15.04 -4.40 -8.29
N GLU A 258 14.53 -3.62 -7.32
CA GLU A 258 13.16 -3.10 -7.37
C GLU A 258 12.92 -2.16 -8.56
N VAL A 259 13.88 -1.27 -8.83
CA VAL A 259 13.83 -0.37 -9.99
C VAL A 259 13.95 -1.14 -11.30
N ALA A 260 14.79 -2.19 -11.35
CA ALA A 260 14.91 -3.05 -12.53
C ALA A 260 13.60 -3.81 -12.83
N GLU A 261 12.98 -4.42 -11.83
CA GLU A 261 11.70 -5.15 -12.01
C GLU A 261 10.54 -4.22 -12.39
N ILE A 262 10.48 -3.01 -11.81
CA ILE A 262 9.49 -2.01 -12.23
C ILE A 262 9.77 -1.51 -13.66
N GLN A 263 11.03 -1.36 -14.07
CA GLN A 263 11.35 -1.05 -15.47
C GLN A 263 10.95 -2.21 -16.41
N HIS A 264 11.11 -3.47 -15.98
CA HIS A 264 10.64 -4.64 -16.71
C HIS A 264 9.11 -4.75 -16.77
N MET A 265 8.39 -4.26 -15.76
CA MET A 265 6.93 -4.09 -15.79
C MET A 265 6.51 -3.02 -16.80
N ILE A 266 7.14 -1.85 -16.76
CA ILE A 266 6.88 -0.72 -17.68
C ILE A 266 7.18 -1.09 -19.14
N ASN A 267 8.31 -1.77 -19.40
CA ASN A 267 8.66 -2.21 -20.76
C ASN A 267 7.61 -3.19 -21.32
N HIS A 268 7.06 -4.06 -20.47
CA HIS A 268 5.98 -4.98 -20.87
C HIS A 268 4.66 -4.24 -21.10
N HIS A 269 4.29 -3.29 -20.23
CA HIS A 269 3.13 -2.42 -20.46
C HIS A 269 3.24 -1.72 -21.81
N ASN A 270 4.38 -1.07 -22.07
CA ASN A 270 4.63 -0.28 -23.27
C ASN A 270 4.53 -1.13 -24.55
N SER A 271 5.01 -2.39 -24.53
CA SER A 271 4.88 -3.27 -25.69
C SER A 271 3.44 -3.71 -25.96
N LEU A 272 2.61 -3.87 -24.93
CA LEU A 272 1.18 -4.19 -25.08
C LEU A 272 0.34 -3.00 -25.58
N VAL A 273 0.70 -1.76 -25.22
CA VAL A 273 -0.07 -0.56 -25.59
C VAL A 273 0.45 0.18 -26.82
N ALA A 274 1.57 -0.27 -27.42
CA ALA A 274 2.23 0.40 -28.55
C ALA A 274 1.31 0.70 -29.76
N ASN A 275 0.23 -0.07 -29.95
CA ASN A 275 -0.75 0.11 -31.03
C ASN A 275 -2.12 0.63 -30.54
N ASP A 276 -2.27 0.96 -29.25
CA ASP A 276 -3.52 1.44 -28.64
C ASP A 276 -3.44 2.97 -28.39
N PRO A 277 -4.01 3.81 -29.27
CA PRO A 277 -3.94 5.27 -29.12
C PRO A 277 -4.73 5.81 -27.92
N THR A 278 -5.50 4.96 -27.22
CA THR A 278 -6.21 5.35 -25.99
C THR A 278 -5.35 5.24 -24.73
N LYS A 279 -4.17 4.60 -24.82
CA LYS A 279 -3.26 4.37 -23.71
C LYS A 279 -1.91 5.02 -23.95
N SER A 280 -1.37 5.66 -22.92
CA SER A 280 -0.01 6.23 -22.97
C SER A 280 1.04 5.19 -22.61
N ALA A 281 2.20 5.27 -23.27
CA ALA A 281 3.41 4.64 -22.77
C ALA A 281 3.80 5.28 -21.42
N LEU A 282 4.34 4.46 -20.51
CA LEU A 282 4.79 4.86 -19.18
C LEU A 282 6.32 4.92 -19.13
N ARG A 283 6.85 5.73 -18.22
CA ARG A 283 8.29 5.78 -17.89
C ARG A 283 8.50 6.05 -16.39
N ILE A 284 9.65 5.63 -15.89
CA ILE A 284 10.15 6.11 -14.60
C ILE A 284 10.62 7.56 -14.82
N LYS A 285 10.15 8.48 -13.96
CA LYS A 285 10.70 9.83 -13.82
C LYS A 285 11.26 9.99 -12.41
N LYS A 286 12.21 10.90 -12.27
CA LYS A 286 12.87 11.25 -11.01
C LYS A 286 12.29 12.58 -10.53
N THR A 287 12.03 12.71 -9.24
CA THR A 287 11.71 13.99 -8.59
C THR A 287 12.85 14.33 -7.65
N VAL A 288 13.46 15.51 -7.80
CA VAL A 288 14.50 16.02 -6.89
C VAL A 288 13.88 17.03 -5.93
N PHE A 289 13.92 16.75 -4.63
CA PHE A 289 13.45 17.70 -3.61
C PHE A 289 14.50 18.76 -3.31
N PHE A 290 15.75 18.35 -3.17
CA PHE A 290 16.87 19.26 -2.96
C PHE A 290 18.20 18.62 -3.36
N THR A 291 19.17 19.50 -3.63
CA THR A 291 20.59 19.16 -3.70
C THR A 291 21.27 19.61 -2.41
N SER A 292 22.19 18.82 -1.88
CA SER A 292 22.85 19.09 -0.60
C SER A 292 24.18 18.35 -0.45
N TYR A 293 24.98 18.75 0.53
CA TYR A 293 26.09 17.93 1.01
C TYR A 293 25.53 16.89 1.99
N MET A 294 25.46 15.64 1.56
CA MET A 294 24.92 14.52 2.34
C MET A 294 25.87 14.17 3.48
N ILE A 295 25.32 13.99 4.68
CA ILE A 295 26.03 13.62 5.91
C ILE A 295 25.80 12.14 6.18
N LYS A 296 26.84 11.42 6.61
CA LYS A 296 26.75 9.99 6.95
C LYS A 296 26.05 9.79 8.31
N PRO A 297 25.26 8.71 8.52
CA PRO A 297 24.50 8.52 9.75
C PRO A 297 25.33 8.60 11.05
N GLU A 298 26.58 8.15 11.01
CA GLU A 298 27.50 8.19 12.15
C GLU A 298 27.86 9.63 12.55
N ASP A 299 28.01 10.52 11.56
CA ASP A 299 28.32 11.93 11.75
C ASP A 299 27.07 12.73 12.16
N SER A 300 25.91 12.40 11.60
CA SER A 300 24.60 12.91 12.04
C SER A 300 24.36 12.63 13.54
N GLN A 301 24.70 11.43 14.02
CA GLN A 301 24.60 11.09 15.46
C GLN A 301 25.56 11.90 16.34
N LYS A 302 26.76 12.26 15.86
CA LYS A 302 27.68 13.15 16.60
C LYS A 302 27.10 14.57 16.69
N LEU A 303 26.64 15.11 15.56
CA LEU A 303 26.00 16.43 15.50
C LEU A 303 24.74 16.51 16.38
N MET A 304 23.94 15.43 16.44
CA MET A 304 22.74 15.35 17.29
C MET A 304 23.05 15.47 18.77
N LYS A 305 24.18 14.91 19.24
CA LYS A 305 24.64 15.05 20.63
C LYS A 305 25.10 16.48 20.91
N LEU A 306 25.83 17.08 19.95
CA LEU A 306 26.38 18.42 20.04
C LEU A 306 25.31 19.52 20.08
N ALA A 307 24.23 19.39 19.31
CA ALA A 307 23.16 20.39 19.22
C ALA A 307 22.23 20.47 20.45
N GLN A 308 22.51 19.69 21.52
CA GLN A 308 21.78 19.69 22.80
C GLN A 308 20.25 19.58 22.64
N VAL A 309 19.77 18.84 21.62
CA VAL A 309 18.34 18.68 21.36
C VAL A 309 17.67 17.98 22.55
N PRO A 310 16.56 18.50 23.11
CA PRO A 310 15.95 17.96 24.34
C PRO A 310 15.51 16.48 24.25
N GLN A 311 16.39 15.57 24.68
CA GLN A 311 16.12 14.13 24.78
C GLN A 311 15.22 13.82 25.99
N GLY A 312 13.92 14.13 25.92
CA GLY A 312 13.07 13.97 27.11
C GLY A 312 11.56 14.16 27.00
N LYS A 313 10.97 14.45 25.84
CA LYS A 313 9.50 14.48 25.68
C LYS A 313 9.03 13.49 24.62
N ARG A 314 8.60 12.31 25.09
CA ARG A 314 7.88 11.33 24.26
C ARG A 314 6.55 11.92 23.82
N GLY A 315 6.47 12.32 22.54
CA GLY A 315 5.23 12.71 21.89
C GLY A 315 5.47 13.70 20.76
N HIS A 316 5.33 13.22 19.51
CA HIS A 316 4.90 13.85 18.24
C HIS A 316 5.19 15.35 17.90
N ASP A 317 5.99 16.06 18.69
CA ASP A 317 6.19 17.51 18.61
C ASP A 317 7.54 17.91 18.01
N LEU A 318 8.53 17.01 17.98
CA LEU A 318 9.84 17.22 17.35
C LEU A 318 10.03 16.26 16.18
N ILE A 319 10.42 16.82 15.03
CA ILE A 319 10.89 16.15 13.83
C ILE A 319 12.43 16.23 13.86
N TYR A 320 13.10 15.13 13.56
CA TYR A 320 14.57 15.04 13.60
C TYR A 320 15.14 14.99 12.19
N HIS A 321 16.21 15.76 11.98
CA HIS A 321 16.90 15.89 10.69
C HIS A 321 18.38 15.51 10.90
N GLY A 322 19.33 16.28 10.35
CA GLY A 322 20.76 16.09 10.56
C GLY A 322 21.51 15.35 9.46
N ASN A 323 20.84 15.02 8.35
CA ASN A 323 21.38 14.22 7.24
C ASN A 323 22.02 15.05 6.10
N ASN A 324 21.95 16.39 6.14
CA ASN A 324 22.45 17.23 5.04
C ASN A 324 22.82 18.67 5.44
N ILE A 325 23.71 19.28 4.64
CA ILE A 325 23.89 20.75 4.54
C ILE A 325 23.30 21.19 3.19
N LEU A 326 22.25 22.00 3.21
CA LEU A 326 21.49 22.37 2.00
C LEU A 326 22.32 23.18 1.00
N ILE A 327 22.42 22.70 -0.26
CA ILE A 327 22.97 23.47 -1.38
C ILE A 327 21.84 24.29 -2.00
N CYS A 328 20.76 23.64 -2.47
CA CYS A 328 19.56 24.33 -2.95
C CYS A 328 18.28 23.47 -2.87
N PRO A 329 17.10 24.07 -2.60
CA PRO A 329 15.82 23.39 -2.37
C PRO A 329 15.11 22.95 -3.67
N ARG A 330 15.87 22.40 -4.63
CA ARG A 330 15.46 22.08 -6.01
C ARG A 330 16.56 21.26 -6.73
N PRO A 331 16.29 20.73 -7.94
CA PRO A 331 17.31 20.45 -8.96
C PRO A 331 18.42 21.50 -8.99
N CYS A 332 19.68 21.06 -8.94
CA CYS A 332 20.82 21.98 -8.92
C CYS A 332 21.00 22.67 -10.28
N PRO A 333 20.98 24.01 -10.37
CA PRO A 333 21.34 24.70 -11.61
C PRO A 333 22.81 24.41 -11.99
N PRO A 334 23.16 24.22 -13.29
CA PRO A 334 24.51 23.84 -13.71
C PRO A 334 25.63 24.73 -13.14
N LYS A 335 25.42 26.05 -13.08
CA LYS A 335 26.38 27.01 -12.50
C LYS A 335 26.66 26.79 -11.00
N ILE A 336 25.68 26.30 -10.25
CA ILE A 336 25.86 25.95 -8.83
C ILE A 336 26.52 24.56 -8.73
N GLN A 337 26.08 23.62 -9.56
CA GLN A 337 26.64 22.27 -9.63
C GLN A 337 28.16 22.28 -9.93
N GLU A 338 28.59 23.07 -10.91
CA GLU A 338 30.00 23.32 -11.22
C GLU A 338 30.75 23.93 -10.02
N LYS A 339 30.16 24.95 -9.36
CA LYS A 339 30.77 25.62 -8.19
C LYS A 339 31.03 24.65 -7.03
N VAL A 340 30.16 23.64 -6.83
CA VAL A 340 30.32 22.63 -5.77
C VAL A 340 31.08 21.38 -6.22
N GLY A 341 31.60 21.35 -7.46
CA GLY A 341 32.41 20.26 -8.01
C GLY A 341 31.63 19.07 -8.59
N GLY A 342 30.32 19.19 -8.77
CA GLY A 342 29.46 18.13 -9.31
C GLY A 342 28.94 17.14 -8.26
N MET A 343 28.09 16.21 -8.71
CA MET A 343 27.55 15.13 -7.85
C MET A 343 28.65 14.15 -7.49
N GLY A 344 28.62 13.64 -6.25
CA GLY A 344 29.68 12.77 -5.72
C GLY A 344 30.93 13.51 -5.25
N ASN A 345 31.06 14.83 -5.48
CA ASN A 345 32.19 15.58 -4.95
C ASN A 345 32.15 15.63 -3.41
N LYS A 346 33.32 15.58 -2.78
CA LYS A 346 33.47 15.50 -1.33
C LYS A 346 33.88 16.83 -0.73
N MET A 347 33.41 17.12 0.48
CA MET A 347 33.80 18.31 1.23
C MET A 347 33.90 18.00 2.73
N LEU A 348 34.99 18.47 3.34
CA LEU A 348 35.20 18.42 4.78
C LEU A 348 34.56 19.64 5.45
N TRP A 349 33.92 19.42 6.59
CA TRP A 349 33.26 20.47 7.36
C TRP A 349 33.57 20.33 8.85
N GLU A 350 33.85 21.45 9.49
CA GLU A 350 34.07 21.58 10.93
C GLU A 350 32.81 22.11 11.62
N ALA A 351 32.40 21.48 12.73
CA ALA A 351 31.35 22.02 13.59
C ALA A 351 31.90 23.19 14.42
N THR A 352 31.35 24.40 14.23
CA THR A 352 31.90 25.65 14.82
C THR A 352 30.96 26.37 15.79
N GLY A 353 29.64 26.15 15.69
CA GLY A 353 28.71 26.64 16.69
C GLY A 353 27.41 25.83 16.73
N ILE A 354 26.62 26.02 17.79
CA ILE A 354 25.26 25.48 17.93
C ILE A 354 24.26 26.62 18.16
N ALA A 355 22.99 26.38 17.87
CA ALA A 355 21.94 27.34 18.13
C ALA A 355 20.57 26.68 18.32
N CYS A 356 19.75 27.31 19.18
CA CYS A 356 18.32 27.06 19.28
C CYS A 356 17.54 28.33 18.92
N TYR A 357 16.76 28.30 17.84
CA TYR A 357 15.89 29.38 17.43
C TYR A 357 14.49 29.20 18.02
N GLN A 358 14.10 30.12 18.90
CA GLN A 358 12.75 30.23 19.46
C GLN A 358 12.17 28.97 20.14
N ASP A 359 13.00 28.02 20.62
CA ASP A 359 12.55 26.69 21.10
C ASP A 359 11.77 25.91 20.00
N ARG A 360 12.21 26.09 18.74
CA ARG A 360 11.57 25.54 17.53
C ARG A 360 12.51 24.98 16.47
N ILE A 361 13.74 25.46 16.34
CA ILE A 361 14.75 24.90 15.44
C ILE A 361 16.06 24.73 16.22
N TRP A 362 16.66 23.54 16.14
CA TRP A 362 18.00 23.26 16.65
C TRP A 362 18.93 23.03 15.46
N ALA A 363 20.09 23.70 15.44
CA ALA A 363 21.02 23.65 14.32
C ALA A 363 22.49 23.69 14.76
N VAL A 364 23.37 23.13 13.92
CA VAL A 364 24.84 23.23 14.04
C VAL A 364 25.37 24.06 12.87
N ARG A 365 26.24 25.02 13.14
CA ARG A 365 26.95 25.82 12.14
C ARG A 365 28.21 25.12 11.69
N MET A 366 28.38 25.03 10.38
CA MET A 366 29.51 24.37 9.74
C MET A 366 30.46 25.38 9.08
N ARG A 367 31.76 25.07 9.07
CA ARG A 367 32.80 25.80 8.34
C ARG A 367 33.48 24.82 7.37
N PRO A 368 33.68 25.16 6.08
CA PRO A 368 34.39 24.28 5.17
C PRO A 368 35.86 24.16 5.56
N ILE A 369 36.47 23.01 5.26
CA ILE A 369 37.91 22.79 5.38
C ILE A 369 38.48 22.48 3.98
N PRO A 370 39.50 23.23 3.51
CA PRO A 370 40.07 24.43 4.15
C PRO A 370 39.10 25.64 4.05
N PRO A 371 39.28 26.71 4.84
CA PRO A 371 38.34 27.84 4.90
C PRO A 371 38.08 28.56 3.57
N GLU A 372 39.05 28.53 2.66
CA GLU A 372 38.98 29.08 1.30
C GLU A 372 38.33 28.16 0.26
N ALA A 373 37.91 26.95 0.65
CA ALA A 373 37.24 26.02 -0.26
C ALA A 373 35.96 26.62 -0.85
N LYS A 374 35.75 26.42 -2.16
CA LYS A 374 34.57 26.92 -2.86
C LYS A 374 33.34 26.06 -2.51
N TYR A 375 32.32 26.67 -1.93
CA TYR A 375 31.05 26.01 -1.60
C TYR A 375 29.83 26.84 -2.02
N HIS A 376 28.63 26.26 -1.95
CA HIS A 376 27.36 26.97 -2.08
C HIS A 376 26.34 26.48 -1.05
N THR A 377 25.54 27.40 -0.52
CA THR A 377 24.39 27.16 0.36
C THR A 377 23.42 28.33 0.13
N GLU A 378 22.12 28.07 0.11
CA GLU A 378 21.08 29.11 0.11
C GLU A 378 20.94 29.78 1.49
N ASN A 379 21.38 29.13 2.58
CA ASN A 379 21.47 29.75 3.90
C ASN A 379 22.68 30.69 4.00
N PRO A 380 22.58 31.84 4.72
CA PRO A 380 23.68 32.81 4.87
C PRO A 380 24.97 32.24 5.49
N VAL A 381 24.84 31.17 6.29
CA VAL A 381 25.95 30.36 6.79
C VAL A 381 25.66 28.89 6.50
N PRO A 382 26.70 28.06 6.22
CA PRO A 382 26.53 26.62 6.18
C PRO A 382 26.04 26.12 7.53
N LEU A 383 24.93 25.39 7.53
CA LEU A 383 24.31 24.86 8.74
C LEU A 383 23.66 23.51 8.47
N VAL A 384 23.57 22.71 9.53
CA VAL A 384 22.79 21.48 9.58
C VAL A 384 21.60 21.74 10.51
N VAL A 385 20.38 21.58 10.02
CA VAL A 385 19.20 21.50 10.89
C VAL A 385 19.20 20.13 11.54
N MET A 386 19.15 20.08 12.87
CA MET A 386 19.19 18.83 13.64
C MET A 386 17.80 18.41 14.12
N ALA A 387 16.97 19.38 14.52
CA ALA A 387 15.58 19.13 14.88
C ALA A 387 14.69 20.35 14.61
N LEU A 388 13.43 20.09 14.28
CA LEU A 388 12.37 21.07 14.14
C LEU A 388 11.21 20.73 15.07
N ARG A 389 10.58 21.74 15.66
CA ARG A 389 9.29 21.57 16.32
C ARG A 389 8.17 21.61 15.29
N ARG A 390 7.14 20.79 15.45
CA ARG A 390 6.05 20.64 14.49
C ARG A 390 5.47 21.98 14.03
N GLY A 391 5.37 22.18 12.71
CA GLY A 391 4.95 23.45 12.10
C GLY A 391 5.99 24.56 12.10
N ALA A 392 7.22 24.33 12.57
CA ALA A 392 8.39 25.11 12.16
C ALA A 392 8.84 24.64 10.77
N ARG A 393 9.59 25.46 10.04
CA ARG A 393 10.07 25.13 8.69
C ARG A 393 11.59 25.17 8.64
N PRO A 394 12.26 24.28 7.89
CA PRO A 394 13.72 24.29 7.73
C PRO A 394 14.27 25.66 7.29
N ILE A 395 13.57 26.34 6.38
CA ILE A 395 13.96 27.67 5.86
C ILE A 395 14.04 28.76 6.95
N ASP A 396 13.34 28.60 8.07
CA ASP A 396 13.41 29.57 9.17
C ASP A 396 14.75 29.47 9.95
N ALA A 397 15.57 28.41 9.73
CA ALA A 397 16.94 28.31 10.24
C ALA A 397 17.88 29.38 9.67
N ALA A 398 17.58 29.94 8.50
CA ALA A 398 18.34 31.08 7.93
C ALA A 398 18.28 32.35 8.80
N LYS A 399 17.37 32.41 9.78
CA LYS A 399 17.17 33.54 10.71
C LYS A 399 18.01 33.43 12.00
N ILE A 400 18.91 32.44 12.08
CA ILE A 400 19.78 32.25 13.25
C ILE A 400 20.97 33.22 13.17
N GLU A 401 20.84 34.33 13.91
CA GLU A 401 21.91 35.32 14.08
C GLU A 401 22.86 34.96 15.23
N LYS A 402 22.32 34.42 16.33
CA LYS A 402 23.09 34.09 17.55
C LYS A 402 23.50 32.62 17.53
N TRP A 403 24.80 32.39 17.49
CA TRP A 403 25.44 31.08 17.54
C TRP A 403 26.32 30.99 18.79
N GLU A 404 26.14 29.94 19.57
CA GLU A 404 27.02 29.58 20.68
C GLU A 404 28.24 28.85 20.11
N GLY A 405 29.46 29.30 20.44
CA GLY A 405 30.69 28.71 19.92
C GLY A 405 30.98 27.36 20.56
N ILE A 406 31.37 26.37 19.76
CA ILE A 406 31.75 25.04 20.27
C ILE A 406 33.18 25.11 20.85
N PRO A 407 33.44 24.58 22.06
CA PRO A 407 34.79 24.48 22.61
C PRO A 407 35.75 23.67 21.69
N PRO A 408 37.04 24.02 21.58
CA PRO A 408 37.97 23.33 20.68
C PRO A 408 38.11 21.81 20.89
N HIS A 409 37.77 21.29 22.07
CA HIS A 409 37.80 19.86 22.38
C HIS A 409 36.49 19.12 22.04
N GLU A 410 35.40 19.85 21.74
CA GLU A 410 34.11 19.31 21.29
C GLU A 410 33.89 19.51 19.78
N SER A 411 34.70 20.35 19.13
CA SER A 411 34.69 20.52 17.68
C SER A 411 35.30 19.30 16.99
N PHE A 412 34.68 18.90 15.87
CA PHE A 412 35.15 17.81 15.03
C PHE A 412 34.87 18.10 13.55
N THR A 413 35.61 17.39 12.69
CA THR A 413 35.43 17.42 11.24
C THR A 413 34.58 16.23 10.78
N ILE A 414 33.72 16.45 9.79
CA ILE A 414 32.93 15.43 9.09
C ILE A 414 33.23 15.46 7.58
N GLU A 415 33.09 14.32 6.90
CA GLU A 415 33.14 14.24 5.43
C GLU A 415 31.71 14.15 4.88
N THR A 416 31.40 15.05 3.95
CA THR A 416 30.14 15.06 3.21
C THR A 416 30.34 14.80 1.74
N THR A 417 29.27 14.41 1.04
CA THR A 417 29.27 14.16 -0.40
C THR A 417 28.11 14.91 -1.06
N VAL A 418 28.36 15.66 -2.13
CA VAL A 418 27.31 16.34 -2.91
C VAL A 418 26.36 15.29 -3.49
N GLY A 419 25.08 15.42 -3.20
CA GLY A 419 24.03 14.51 -3.66
C GLY A 419 22.65 15.14 -3.60
N GLU A 420 21.65 14.36 -3.97
CA GLU A 420 20.26 14.80 -4.08
C GLU A 420 19.34 13.93 -3.21
N LYS A 421 18.35 14.54 -2.56
CA LYS A 421 17.21 13.82 -2.00
C LYS A 421 16.16 13.67 -3.10
N VAL A 422 15.93 12.42 -3.51
CA VAL A 422 15.13 12.09 -4.69
C VAL A 422 14.08 11.04 -4.36
N VAL A 423 12.98 11.04 -5.12
CA VAL A 423 12.04 9.93 -5.23
C VAL A 423 11.71 9.67 -6.70
N LEU A 424 11.32 8.45 -7.01
CA LEU A 424 10.91 7.99 -8.32
C LEU A 424 9.38 8.02 -8.42
N ARG A 425 8.90 8.25 -9.64
CA ARG A 425 7.47 8.22 -9.99
C ARG A 425 7.29 7.54 -11.34
N ILE A 426 6.12 6.94 -11.55
CA ILE A 426 5.73 6.34 -12.84
C ILE A 426 4.63 7.21 -13.43
N GLU A 427 4.88 7.73 -14.63
CA GLU A 427 3.98 8.64 -15.34
C GLU A 427 3.96 8.34 -16.83
N SER A 428 2.96 8.87 -17.54
CA SER A 428 2.97 8.91 -19.00
C SER A 428 4.22 9.61 -19.53
N ASP A 429 4.76 9.08 -20.63
CA ASP A 429 5.80 9.73 -21.40
C ASP A 429 5.20 10.87 -22.24
N ASP A 430 5.59 12.12 -21.94
CA ASP A 430 5.22 13.31 -22.72
C ASP A 430 6.45 13.75 -23.53
N PRO A 431 6.44 13.62 -24.87
CA PRO A 431 7.56 14.05 -25.73
C PRO A 431 7.90 15.55 -25.65
N LYS A 432 7.08 16.37 -24.96
CA LYS A 432 7.28 17.82 -24.80
C LYS A 432 7.96 18.19 -23.48
N GLU A 433 8.10 17.25 -22.55
CA GLU A 433 8.75 17.49 -21.25
C GLU A 433 10.26 17.20 -21.35
N ASP A 434 11.10 18.22 -21.11
CA ASP A 434 12.54 18.03 -21.08
C ASP A 434 13.02 17.34 -19.78
N GLU A 435 14.25 16.83 -19.81
CA GLU A 435 14.80 16.05 -18.68
C GLU A 435 14.85 16.86 -17.38
N TYR A 436 15.16 18.15 -17.43
CA TYR A 436 15.27 19.01 -16.25
C TYR A 436 13.89 19.40 -15.69
N GLU A 437 12.92 19.68 -16.55
CA GLU A 437 11.53 19.90 -16.16
C GLU A 437 10.93 18.65 -15.51
N SER A 438 11.28 17.45 -16.02
CA SER A 438 10.85 16.18 -15.44
C SER A 438 11.34 15.93 -14.01
N GLN A 439 12.29 16.72 -13.50
CA GLN A 439 12.81 16.61 -12.12
C GLN A 439 11.93 17.30 -11.06
N PHE A 440 10.94 18.10 -11.47
CA PHE A 440 10.05 18.81 -10.55
C PHE A 440 8.73 18.05 -10.31
N PRO A 441 8.22 17.98 -9.06
CA PRO A 441 6.92 17.37 -8.79
C PRO A 441 5.81 18.19 -9.48
N TYR A 442 5.01 17.53 -10.31
CA TYR A 442 3.87 18.06 -11.07
C TYR A 442 3.83 19.58 -11.32
N LYS A 443 4.23 20.00 -12.53
CA LYS A 443 3.60 21.19 -13.12
C LYS A 443 2.11 20.92 -13.26
N HIS A 444 1.27 21.48 -12.40
CA HIS A 444 -0.14 21.62 -12.74
C HIS A 444 -0.22 22.37 -14.06
N SER A 445 -0.77 21.71 -15.09
CA SER A 445 -1.23 22.38 -16.29
C SER A 445 -2.10 23.53 -15.83
N LYS A 446 -1.60 24.77 -15.98
CA LYS A 446 -2.35 25.97 -15.63
C LYS A 446 -3.64 25.87 -16.44
N ARG A 447 -4.77 25.65 -15.77
CA ARG A 447 -6.09 25.72 -16.41
C ARG A 447 -6.08 27.00 -17.23
N LYS A 448 -6.17 26.84 -18.55
CA LYS A 448 -6.24 27.97 -19.47
C LYS A 448 -7.43 28.78 -18.98
N HIS A 449 -7.18 29.95 -18.38
CA HIS A 449 -8.23 30.90 -18.12
C HIS A 449 -8.76 31.26 -19.50
N VAL A 450 -9.95 30.74 -19.83
CA VAL A 450 -10.69 31.26 -20.97
C VAL A 450 -10.96 32.71 -20.61
N SER A 451 -10.43 33.63 -21.41
CA SER A 451 -10.74 35.05 -21.28
C SER A 451 -12.25 35.20 -21.47
N ASP A 452 -12.90 35.97 -20.61
CA ASP A 452 -14.26 36.43 -20.86
C ASP A 452 -14.21 37.49 -21.97
N ASP A 453 -14.01 37.05 -23.21
CA ASP A 453 -14.11 37.91 -24.40
C ASP A 453 -15.57 37.95 -24.86
N ASP A 454 -16.24 38.98 -24.34
CA ASP A 454 -17.63 39.35 -24.56
C ASP A 454 -17.87 39.72 -26.04
N TRP A 455 -18.35 38.77 -26.87
CA TRP A 455 -18.81 39.04 -28.24
C TRP A 455 -20.11 38.32 -28.59
N THR A 456 -21.11 39.11 -28.99
CA THR A 456 -22.48 38.68 -29.25
C THR A 456 -22.73 38.27 -30.71
N PRO A 457 -23.59 37.27 -30.97
CA PRO A 457 -24.23 37.09 -32.26
C PRO A 457 -25.74 37.37 -32.20
N GLY A 458 -26.22 38.25 -33.08
CA GLY A 458 -27.61 38.72 -33.08
C GLY A 458 -28.61 37.87 -33.89
N ASN A 459 -29.81 37.72 -33.31
CA ASN A 459 -31.12 37.96 -33.93
C ASN A 459 -31.53 37.25 -35.25
N ARG A 460 -32.50 36.31 -35.15
CA ARG A 460 -33.62 35.97 -36.08
C ARG A 460 -34.60 35.08 -35.29
N GLN A 461 -35.79 35.53 -34.83
CA GLN A 461 -37.08 35.59 -35.57
C GLN A 461 -37.48 34.24 -36.20
N PHE A 462 -38.65 33.60 -36.02
CA PHE A 462 -40.00 33.88 -35.45
C PHE A 462 -40.75 32.50 -35.28
N PRO A 463 -42.08 32.33 -34.98
CA PRO A 463 -43.13 33.25 -34.49
C PRO A 463 -44.04 32.76 -33.31
N ARG A 464 -44.63 33.74 -32.60
CA ARG A 464 -46.03 33.85 -32.08
C ARG A 464 -46.81 32.61 -31.58
N GLN A 465 -47.37 32.75 -30.35
CA GLN A 465 -48.82 32.96 -30.20
C GLN A 465 -49.21 33.78 -28.94
N SER A 466 -49.99 34.84 -29.21
CA SER A 466 -51.05 35.50 -28.38
C SER A 466 -50.85 35.76 -26.88
N THR A 467 -50.57 36.99 -26.40
CA THR A 467 -51.42 38.21 -26.27
C THR A 467 -52.51 38.24 -25.19
N ARG A 468 -52.15 38.82 -24.02
CA ARG A 468 -52.84 39.86 -23.20
C ARG A 468 -52.08 39.89 -21.85
N GLY A 469 -51.41 40.94 -21.40
CA GLY A 469 -51.78 42.37 -21.37
C GLY A 469 -52.73 42.58 -20.17
N TYR A 470 -52.48 43.43 -19.17
CA TYR A 470 -51.39 44.36 -18.84
C TYR A 470 -51.77 44.94 -17.45
N HIS A 471 -50.81 45.34 -16.60
CA HIS A 471 -51.03 45.96 -15.26
C HIS A 471 -51.66 45.03 -14.18
N THR A 472 -51.42 45.18 -12.87
CA THR A 472 -50.70 46.24 -12.13
C THR A 472 -49.94 45.68 -10.92
N ARG A 473 -49.10 46.51 -10.28
CA ARG A 473 -48.26 46.14 -9.13
C ARG A 473 -49.05 46.03 -7.80
N ARG A 474 -48.42 45.27 -6.88
CA ARG A 474 -48.32 45.51 -5.42
C ARG A 474 -49.39 44.87 -4.52
N ALA A 475 -48.89 44.49 -3.33
CA ALA A 475 -49.59 44.20 -2.08
C ALA A 475 -50.28 42.82 -1.90
N GLY A 476 -49.53 41.92 -1.25
CA GLY A 476 -50.02 41.25 -0.04
C GLY A 476 -50.74 39.91 -0.20
N ARG A 477 -50.84 39.22 0.94
CA ARG A 477 -51.28 37.82 1.11
C ARG A 477 -50.27 36.80 0.52
N GLY A 478 -50.00 35.68 1.17
CA GLY A 478 -50.42 35.29 2.51
C GLY A 478 -50.10 33.83 2.81
N HIS A 479 -49.78 33.53 4.06
CA HIS A 479 -50.09 32.22 4.63
C HIS A 479 -51.63 32.01 4.57
N PRO A 480 -52.15 30.76 4.51
CA PRO A 480 -51.92 29.81 5.61
C PRO A 480 -51.74 28.32 5.24
N THR A 481 -51.11 27.61 6.20
CA THR A 481 -51.34 26.19 6.61
C THR A 481 -51.02 25.06 5.60
N ARG A 482 -50.29 24.00 5.99
CA ARG A 482 -50.66 23.05 7.06
C ARG A 482 -49.46 22.12 7.45
N GLY A 483 -49.21 21.92 8.75
CA GLY A 483 -48.46 20.79 9.37
C GLY A 483 -47.00 20.49 8.94
N GLY A 484 -46.08 20.10 9.81
CA GLY A 484 -46.12 19.86 11.25
C GLY A 484 -44.88 19.03 11.68
N ASN A 485 -44.27 19.38 12.82
CA ASN A 485 -43.25 18.63 13.59
C ASN A 485 -42.17 17.83 12.85
N ARG A 486 -40.93 18.37 12.82
CA ARG A 486 -39.72 17.57 13.12
C ARG A 486 -38.77 18.33 14.03
N GLY A 487 -38.79 17.96 15.31
CA GLY A 487 -37.84 18.43 16.32
C GLY A 487 -36.57 17.58 16.36
N ALA A 488 -35.45 18.26 16.63
CA ALA A 488 -34.13 17.80 17.04
C ALA A 488 -33.89 16.28 17.30
N GLY A 489 -32.94 15.70 16.56
CA GLY A 489 -32.22 14.47 16.91
C GLY A 489 -30.71 14.71 16.89
N ARG A 490 -30.07 14.73 18.07
CA ARG A 490 -28.62 14.92 18.27
C ARG A 490 -27.86 13.60 18.14
N GLY A 491 -26.64 13.67 17.59
CA GLY A 491 -25.56 12.69 17.83
C GLY A 491 -25.62 11.41 16.97
N GLY A 492 -24.50 10.78 16.63
CA GLY A 492 -23.12 11.11 16.98
C GLY A 492 -22.12 10.58 15.96
N ARG A 493 -21.22 11.44 15.48
CA ARG A 493 -20.04 11.02 14.71
C ARG A 493 -18.98 10.49 15.67
N GLY A 494 -18.82 9.17 15.70
CA GLY A 494 -17.80 8.50 16.50
C GLY A 494 -16.40 8.92 16.07
N ARG A 495 -15.62 9.45 17.03
CA ARG A 495 -14.16 9.62 16.88
C ARG A 495 -13.48 8.25 16.99
N GLY A 496 -12.90 7.78 15.89
CA GLY A 496 -11.70 6.94 15.88
C GLY A 496 -10.75 7.61 14.87
N GLY A 497 -9.54 8.02 15.23
CA GLY A 497 -8.56 7.20 15.93
C GLY A 497 -7.52 6.65 14.94
N ARG A 498 -7.15 7.44 13.91
CA ARG A 498 -6.11 7.08 12.94
C ARG A 498 -4.74 7.28 13.60
N ALA A 499 -4.23 6.24 14.23
CA ALA A 499 -2.80 6.05 14.36
C ALA A 499 -2.22 5.83 12.96
N GLY A 500 -1.05 6.40 12.68
CA GLY A 500 -0.32 6.15 11.44
C GLY A 500 0.17 4.71 11.40
N TYR A 501 -0.44 3.90 10.55
CA TYR A 501 0.13 2.66 10.03
C TYR A 501 0.01 2.76 8.50
N HIS A 502 1.10 2.50 7.79
CA HIS A 502 1.10 2.46 6.34
C HIS A 502 0.37 1.20 5.87
N ASN A 503 -0.95 1.29 5.73
CA ASN A 503 -1.76 0.17 5.25
C ASN A 503 -1.34 -0.20 3.82
N TYR A 504 -0.69 -1.34 3.71
CA TYR A 504 -0.58 -2.11 2.47
C TYR A 504 -1.96 -2.21 1.77
N ARG A 505 -2.02 -1.83 0.48
CA ARG A 505 -3.19 -2.00 -0.38
C ARG A 505 -3.01 -3.24 -1.24
N SER A 506 -3.87 -4.23 -1.04
CA SER A 506 -3.83 -5.49 -1.78
C SER A 506 -4.68 -5.47 -3.05
N LEU A 507 -4.70 -6.60 -3.78
CA LEU A 507 -5.43 -6.85 -5.03
C LEU A 507 -6.88 -6.32 -5.09
N ASP A 508 -7.57 -6.23 -3.95
CA ASP A 508 -8.98 -5.82 -3.83
C ASP A 508 -9.18 -4.45 -3.15
N ASP A 509 -8.13 -3.82 -2.61
CA ASP A 509 -8.25 -2.58 -1.83
C ASP A 509 -8.28 -1.31 -2.70
N VAL A 510 -8.50 -1.51 -4.00
CA VAL A 510 -8.55 -0.47 -5.03
C VAL A 510 -10.01 -0.25 -5.43
N GLU A 511 -10.80 0.27 -4.49
CA GLU A 511 -12.13 0.79 -4.82
C GLU A 511 -11.97 2.03 -5.71
N VAL A 512 -12.79 2.13 -6.77
CA VAL A 512 -12.79 3.27 -7.70
C VAL A 512 -13.45 4.46 -7.00
N ASP A 513 -12.70 5.13 -6.15
CA ASP A 513 -13.14 6.34 -5.47
C ASP A 513 -13.39 7.44 -6.51
N ASN A 514 -14.62 7.96 -6.53
CA ASN A 514 -15.03 8.98 -7.48
C ASN A 514 -14.11 10.21 -7.42
N GLN A 515 -13.88 10.86 -8.57
CA GLN A 515 -12.99 12.02 -8.71
C GLN A 515 -13.38 13.21 -7.83
N GLN A 516 -12.95 13.22 -6.56
CA GLN A 516 -12.94 14.38 -5.67
C GLN A 516 -11.68 14.33 -4.80
N GLY A 517 -10.69 15.13 -5.18
CA GLY A 517 -9.38 15.12 -4.54
C GLY A 517 -9.42 15.47 -3.07
N SER A 518 -9.04 14.53 -2.21
CA SER A 518 -8.73 14.76 -0.81
C SER A 518 -7.24 14.56 -0.58
N HIS A 519 -6.49 15.66 -0.50
CA HIS A 519 -5.08 15.63 -0.11
C HIS A 519 -4.95 15.08 1.32
N SER A 520 -4.57 13.80 1.44
CA SER A 520 -4.00 13.28 2.69
C SER A 520 -2.53 13.63 2.72
N GLN A 521 -2.18 14.62 3.55
CA GLN A 521 -0.81 15.03 3.85
C GLN A 521 -0.12 13.87 4.59
N MET A 522 0.95 13.30 4.00
CA MET A 522 1.75 12.21 4.59
C MET A 522 3.10 12.77 5.07
N ASP A 523 3.40 12.66 6.36
CA ASP A 523 4.76 12.83 6.89
C ASP A 523 5.59 11.60 6.46
N TYR A 524 6.81 11.79 5.94
CA TYR A 524 7.69 10.71 5.43
C TYR A 524 8.86 10.37 6.38
N ASP A 525 8.84 10.88 7.61
CA ASP A 525 10.02 10.90 8.50
C ASP A 525 10.32 9.58 9.24
N ASP A 526 9.38 8.63 9.29
CA ASP A 526 9.50 7.39 10.09
C ASP A 526 10.29 6.24 9.38
N ALA A 527 11.08 6.54 8.35
CA ALA A 527 11.79 5.55 7.51
C ALA A 527 13.02 4.86 8.15
N TYR A 528 13.18 4.89 9.48
CA TYR A 528 14.27 4.22 10.20
C TYR A 528 13.78 3.47 11.46
N PRO A 529 13.62 2.14 11.44
CA PRO A 529 13.26 1.37 12.61
C PRO A 529 14.44 1.25 13.59
N SER A 530 14.28 1.78 14.81
CA SER A 530 15.18 1.48 15.92
C SER A 530 14.81 0.14 16.57
N LEU A 531 15.80 -0.76 16.69
CA LEU A 531 15.64 -2.06 17.33
C LEU A 531 15.75 -1.93 18.87
N GLY A 532 14.68 -2.22 19.64
CA GLY A 532 14.82 -2.29 21.10
C GLY A 532 13.55 -2.35 21.97
N GLN A 533 13.03 -3.57 22.18
CA GLN A 533 12.26 -4.05 23.37
C GLN A 533 10.87 -3.45 23.74
N LYS A 534 10.06 -4.31 24.38
CA LYS A 534 8.69 -4.07 24.92
C LYS A 534 8.71 -4.12 26.48
N PRO A 535 7.56 -4.05 27.21
CA PRO A 535 6.86 -2.81 27.55
C PRO A 535 6.56 -2.65 29.06
N GLY A 536 6.29 -1.43 29.52
CA GLY A 536 5.83 -1.15 30.90
C GLY A 536 4.57 -0.27 30.92
N ARG A 537 3.52 -0.69 31.63
CA ARG A 537 2.27 0.07 31.85
C ARG A 537 2.48 1.17 32.90
N ASN A 538 1.89 2.37 32.72
CA ASN A 538 0.93 2.89 33.70
C ASN A 538 0.04 4.07 33.21
N ARG A 539 -1.01 4.38 34.00
CA ARG A 539 -2.07 5.38 33.72
C ARG A 539 -1.85 6.73 34.41
N GLY A 540 -2.46 7.79 33.85
CA GLY A 540 -2.70 9.11 34.47
C GLY A 540 -2.33 10.27 33.53
N GLY A 541 -3.03 11.42 33.46
CA GLY A 541 -4.29 11.80 34.10
C GLY A 541 -4.44 13.34 34.23
N GLY A 542 -5.23 13.98 33.37
CA GLY A 542 -5.53 15.43 33.41
C GLY A 542 -4.45 16.35 32.80
N ASN A 543 -4.68 17.66 32.61
CA ASN A 543 -5.92 18.44 32.55
C ASN A 543 -5.66 19.78 31.79
N GLN A 544 -6.69 20.32 31.12
CA GLN A 544 -6.93 21.72 30.68
C GLN A 544 -5.80 22.67 30.19
N GLY A 545 -6.09 23.41 29.10
CA GLY A 545 -5.32 24.60 28.69
C GLY A 545 -5.78 25.20 27.36
N LYS A 546 -6.87 25.98 27.34
CA LYS A 546 -7.33 26.71 26.12
C LYS A 546 -6.70 28.10 26.06
N TYR A 547 -6.05 28.44 24.94
CA TYR A 547 -5.88 29.85 24.52
C TYR A 547 -6.26 30.04 23.05
N ARG A 548 -6.70 31.25 22.73
CA ARG A 548 -7.46 31.60 21.51
C ARG A 548 -6.92 32.91 20.94
N GLY A 549 -6.57 32.91 19.65
CA GLY A 549 -6.15 34.08 18.87
C GLY A 549 -5.47 33.60 17.58
N GLY A 550 -5.66 34.16 16.39
CA GLY A 550 -6.44 35.33 16.00
C GLY A 550 -5.55 36.37 15.32
N GLY A 551 -5.46 36.37 13.98
CA GLY A 551 -4.62 37.35 13.26
C GLY A 551 -4.34 37.04 11.78
N GLN A 552 -5.25 37.53 10.92
CA GLN A 552 -5.07 38.17 9.59
C GLN A 552 -4.06 37.71 8.51
N ASN A 553 -4.54 37.85 7.26
CA ASN A 553 -3.83 37.73 5.98
C ASN A 553 -2.66 38.70 5.78
N GLN A 554 -1.66 38.30 4.99
CA GLN A 554 -1.03 39.16 3.96
C GLN A 554 -0.18 38.37 2.95
N GLY A 555 -0.16 38.84 1.68
CA GLY A 555 0.94 38.65 0.72
C GLY A 555 1.08 37.28 0.04
N GLY A 556 0.82 37.21 -1.27
CA GLY A 556 1.04 36.00 -2.07
C GLY A 556 2.51 35.71 -2.38
N GLN A 557 2.90 34.43 -2.33
CA GLN A 557 4.18 33.89 -2.78
C GLN A 557 3.99 32.96 -4.00
N PRO A 558 5.05 32.71 -4.82
CA PRO A 558 5.04 31.66 -5.84
C PRO A 558 4.84 30.26 -5.22
N PRO A 559 4.41 29.25 -6.01
CA PRO A 559 3.70 28.09 -5.47
C PRO A 559 4.55 27.12 -4.63
N ASN A 560 3.91 26.65 -3.55
CA ASN A 560 4.20 25.48 -2.72
C ASN A 560 5.63 25.27 -2.16
N ALA A 561 6.01 26.15 -1.23
CA ALA A 561 6.93 25.80 -0.14
C ALA A 561 6.30 24.89 0.96
N GLN A 562 5.12 24.33 0.72
CA GLN A 562 4.42 23.42 1.65
C GLN A 562 4.75 21.95 1.40
N ASP A 563 4.81 21.48 0.15
CA ASP A 563 5.12 20.07 -0.14
C ASP A 563 6.55 19.70 0.30
N LEU A 564 7.51 20.62 0.15
CA LEU A 564 8.89 20.42 0.62
C LEU A 564 9.01 20.18 2.13
N GLN A 565 8.04 20.57 2.97
CA GLN A 565 8.14 20.48 4.44
C GLN A 565 8.19 19.04 4.95
N ASN A 566 7.70 18.09 4.17
CA ASN A 566 7.59 16.68 4.53
C ASN A 566 8.78 15.82 4.02
N TYR A 567 9.85 16.45 3.51
CA TYR A 567 10.98 15.76 2.87
C TYR A 567 12.38 16.20 3.36
N TYR A 568 12.46 17.15 4.28
CA TYR A 568 13.72 17.62 4.89
C TYR A 568 14.19 16.71 6.02
#